data_AF-A0A7C2V1W3-F1
#
_entry.id   AF-A0A7C2V1W3-F1
#
_cell.length_a   1.000
_cell.length_b   1.000
_cell.length_c   1.000
_cell.angle_alpha   90.00
_cell.angle_beta   90.00
_cell.angle_gamma   90.00
#
_symmetry.space_group_name_H-M   'P 1'
#
loop_
_entity.id
_entity.type
_entity.pdbx_description
1 polymer ?
#
loop_
_entity_poly.entity_id
_entity_poly.type
_entity_poly.pdbx_seq_one_letter_code
_entity_poly.pdbx_strand_id
1 'polypeptide(L)'
;MSKMDEKFLSRREFLTISSALGIATLGSTLLSGCGGSDGNTTTRQPSRDEEILGAAQIAEALATTMYTAIIEQAPFFQRLDAFDQNYFRAAREVEMAHYQLLMSALNNRPTPVTTFYFPQGMFTDARVTLDTLVTLEEAFIAAYVVGVRDLSTPELKVTAARILAVESDHRTVARVVATEIDPADGGPFTTVRGLSGQQEPVDPPNDNAFARTYQLRSIADAVNALRPFINREAAQQAGHDVNRPFEFRPFTPRLPNPRGGVNG
;
A
#
# COMPACT_ATOMS: atom_id res chain seq x y z
N MET A 1 0.29 16.48 27.02
CA MET A 1 0.33 16.61 25.55
C MET A 1 1.75 16.98 25.14
N SER A 2 2.55 16.00 24.70
CA SER A 2 3.85 16.27 24.08
C SER A 2 3.64 16.25 22.58
N LYS A 3 3.92 17.36 21.89
CA LYS A 3 4.06 17.38 20.43
C LYS A 3 5.20 16.45 20.08
N MET A 4 4.92 15.34 19.40
CA MET A 4 5.96 14.66 18.63
C MET A 4 6.19 15.54 17.40
N ASP A 5 7.31 16.24 17.38
CA ASP A 5 7.85 16.84 16.17
C ASP A 5 8.31 15.69 15.26
N GLU A 6 7.38 15.10 14.51
CA GLU A 6 7.75 14.22 13.40
C GLU A 6 8.47 15.05 12.35
N LYS A 7 9.76 14.76 12.16
CA LYS A 7 10.54 15.30 11.05
C LYS A 7 10.06 14.66 9.76
N PHE A 8 9.15 15.33 9.08
CA PHE A 8 8.74 15.01 7.71
C PHE A 8 9.94 15.10 6.75
N LEU A 9 10.02 14.16 5.82
CA LEU A 9 11.11 14.12 4.85
C LEU A 9 10.89 15.17 3.76
N SER A 10 11.91 15.99 3.54
CA SER A 10 11.96 16.91 2.39
C SER A 10 12.06 16.13 1.07
N ARG A 11 11.69 16.75 -0.06
CA ARG A 11 11.86 16.16 -1.40
C ARG A 11 13.29 15.64 -1.66
N ARG A 12 14.31 16.27 -1.08
CA ARG A 12 15.70 15.84 -1.18
C ARG A 12 15.94 14.57 -0.37
N GLU A 13 15.40 14.49 0.84
CA GLU A 13 15.48 13.26 1.64
C GLU A 13 14.62 12.14 1.06
N PHE A 14 13.49 12.46 0.41
CA PHE A 14 12.73 11.51 -0.41
C PHE A 14 13.59 11.00 -1.57
N LEU A 15 14.32 11.86 -2.30
CA LEU A 15 15.25 11.43 -3.35
C LEU A 15 16.44 10.61 -2.80
N THR A 16 16.94 10.93 -1.60
CA THR A 16 18.02 10.18 -0.93
C THR A 16 17.54 8.82 -0.43
N ILE A 17 16.36 8.76 0.19
CA ILE A 17 15.72 7.50 0.59
C ILE A 17 15.31 6.72 -0.65
N SER A 18 14.84 7.37 -1.71
CA SER A 18 14.60 6.76 -3.00
C SER A 18 15.90 6.22 -3.60
N SER A 19 17.05 6.87 -3.42
CA SER A 19 18.34 6.32 -3.88
C SER A 19 18.81 5.13 -3.02
N ALA A 20 18.42 5.07 -1.75
CA ALA A 20 18.70 3.94 -0.85
C ALA A 20 17.69 2.79 -0.98
N LEU A 21 16.47 3.07 -1.42
CA LEU A 21 15.37 2.13 -1.71
C LEU A 21 15.29 1.71 -3.19
N GLY A 22 16.19 2.21 -4.02
CA GLY A 22 16.20 1.97 -5.46
C GLY A 22 15.14 2.74 -6.28
N ILE A 23 14.24 3.49 -5.63
CA ILE A 23 13.21 4.34 -6.26
C ILE A 23 13.84 5.52 -7.05
N ALA A 24 15.02 6.02 -6.68
CA ALA A 24 15.76 7.05 -7.44
C ALA A 24 16.86 6.46 -8.35
N THR A 25 17.07 5.13 -8.31
CA THR A 25 17.90 4.41 -9.28
C THR A 25 17.05 3.76 -10.36
N LEU A 26 15.94 4.40 -10.78
CA LEU A 26 15.17 4.03 -11.98
C LEU A 26 15.93 4.32 -13.30
N GLY A 27 17.27 4.26 -13.28
CA GLY A 27 18.14 4.53 -14.43
C GLY A 27 19.63 4.30 -14.16
N SER A 28 20.00 3.29 -13.38
CA SER A 28 21.42 2.92 -13.24
C SER A 28 21.58 1.42 -13.06
N THR A 29 21.27 0.67 -14.12
CA THR A 29 21.98 -0.58 -14.38
C THR A 29 22.74 -0.44 -15.69
N LEU A 30 24.06 -0.64 -15.56
CA LEU A 30 25.07 -0.92 -16.58
C LEU A 30 25.97 0.25 -17.04
N LEU A 31 27.27 -0.03 -16.90
CA LEU A 31 28.49 0.58 -17.46
C LEU A 31 29.13 1.68 -16.59
N SER A 32 30.42 1.72 -16.33
CA SER A 32 31.52 0.78 -16.53
C SER A 32 32.69 1.29 -15.67
N GLY A 33 33.37 0.37 -14.99
CA GLY A 33 34.75 0.61 -14.61
C GLY A 33 35.61 0.61 -15.87
N CYS A 34 36.37 1.70 -16.03
CA CYS A 34 37.50 1.88 -16.94
C CYS A 34 37.18 2.03 -18.44
N GLY A 35 37.12 3.29 -18.88
CA GLY A 35 37.72 3.69 -20.15
C GLY A 35 36.79 4.34 -21.18
N GLY A 36 36.75 5.66 -21.16
CA GLY A 36 36.75 6.48 -22.38
C GLY A 36 35.43 6.79 -23.08
N SER A 37 35.25 8.08 -23.32
CA SER A 37 34.42 8.76 -24.33
C SER A 37 33.10 9.35 -23.84
N ASP A 38 32.96 10.64 -24.12
CA ASP A 38 31.89 11.55 -23.76
C ASP A 38 30.50 11.04 -24.17
N GLY A 39 29.62 10.91 -23.18
CA GLY A 39 28.20 10.67 -23.36
C GLY A 39 27.45 11.38 -22.24
N ASN A 40 26.92 12.57 -22.53
CA ASN A 40 26.05 13.31 -21.63
C ASN A 40 24.72 12.54 -21.46
N THR A 41 24.69 11.53 -20.60
CA THR A 41 23.46 10.88 -20.16
C THR A 41 22.79 11.75 -19.10
N THR A 42 22.11 12.80 -19.54
CA THR A 42 21.16 13.53 -18.69
C THR A 42 20.04 12.58 -18.28
N THR A 43 20.11 12.03 -17.07
CA THR A 43 19.02 11.28 -16.46
C THR A 43 17.81 12.21 -16.28
N ARG A 44 16.72 11.91 -16.99
CA ARG A 44 15.45 12.66 -16.85
C ARG A 44 14.91 12.43 -15.44
N GLN A 45 14.67 13.52 -14.71
CA GLN A 45 13.93 13.47 -13.45
C GLN A 45 12.48 13.02 -13.71
N PRO A 46 11.90 12.15 -12.88
CA PRO A 46 10.49 11.79 -12.97
C PRO A 46 9.60 13.04 -12.91
N SER A 47 8.48 13.01 -13.65
CA SER A 47 7.44 14.02 -13.45
C SER A 47 6.77 13.81 -12.08
N ARG A 48 6.08 14.84 -11.58
CA ARG A 48 5.28 14.71 -10.36
C ARG A 48 4.22 13.61 -10.47
N ASP A 49 3.62 13.44 -11.65
CA ASP A 49 2.65 12.37 -11.89
C ASP A 49 3.33 11.00 -11.82
N GLU A 50 4.53 10.86 -12.39
CA GLU A 50 5.30 9.61 -12.30
C GLU A 50 5.69 9.29 -10.85
N GLU A 51 6.00 10.29 -10.02
CA GLU A 51 6.24 10.09 -8.58
C GLU A 51 4.98 9.58 -7.85
N ILE A 52 3.82 10.18 -8.12
CA ILE A 52 2.53 9.79 -7.52
C ILE A 52 2.12 8.39 -7.95
N LEU A 53 2.14 8.12 -9.25
CA LEU A 53 1.77 6.83 -9.81
C LEU A 53 2.74 5.72 -9.40
N GLY A 54 4.04 6.02 -9.31
CA GLY A 54 5.05 5.06 -8.86
C GLY A 54 4.88 4.69 -7.39
N ALA A 55 4.58 5.66 -6.52
CA ALA A 55 4.27 5.39 -5.12
C ALA A 55 2.98 4.58 -4.96
N ALA A 56 1.93 4.90 -5.73
CA ALA A 56 0.70 4.11 -5.77
C ALA A 56 0.99 2.67 -6.24
N GLN A 57 1.80 2.48 -7.29
CA GLN A 57 2.16 1.16 -7.78
C GLN A 57 2.86 0.29 -6.73
N ILE A 58 3.72 0.89 -5.90
CA ILE A 58 4.35 0.19 -4.76
C ILE A 58 3.29 -0.19 -3.71
N ALA A 59 2.33 0.70 -3.43
CA ALA A 59 1.23 0.42 -2.52
C ALA A 59 0.37 -0.77 -2.99
N GLU A 60 0.01 -0.82 -4.28
CA GLU A 60 -0.78 -1.93 -4.85
C GLU A 60 -0.03 -3.26 -4.82
N ALA A 61 1.29 -3.24 -5.06
CA ALA A 61 2.12 -4.43 -4.93
C ALA A 61 2.19 -4.91 -3.46
N LEU A 62 2.27 -3.99 -2.51
CA LEU A 62 2.21 -4.29 -1.07
C LEU A 62 0.85 -4.88 -0.67
N ALA A 63 -0.25 -4.26 -1.09
CA ALA A 63 -1.62 -4.71 -0.82
C ALA A 63 -1.87 -6.11 -1.41
N THR A 64 -1.51 -6.32 -2.67
CA THR A 64 -1.60 -7.63 -3.34
C THR A 64 -0.83 -8.71 -2.56
N THR A 65 0.39 -8.38 -2.10
CA THR A 65 1.22 -9.30 -1.31
C THR A 65 0.58 -9.61 0.05
N MET A 66 0.05 -8.58 0.74
CA MET A 66 -0.65 -8.71 2.01
C MET A 66 -1.86 -9.63 1.88
N TYR A 67 -2.79 -9.34 0.96
CA TYR A 67 -3.99 -10.16 0.78
C TYR A 67 -3.64 -11.59 0.40
N THR A 68 -2.63 -11.80 -0.45
CA THR A 68 -2.14 -13.15 -0.80
C THR A 68 -1.69 -13.89 0.46
N ALA A 69 -0.86 -13.26 1.29
CA ALA A 69 -0.36 -13.87 2.52
C ALA A 69 -1.46 -14.13 3.56
N ILE A 70 -2.45 -13.24 3.70
CA ILE A 70 -3.62 -13.48 4.57
C ILE A 70 -4.36 -14.74 4.11
N ILE A 71 -4.68 -14.83 2.81
CA ILE A 71 -5.44 -15.95 2.23
C ILE A 71 -4.70 -17.28 2.37
N GLU A 72 -3.37 -17.26 2.20
CA GLU A 72 -2.55 -18.47 2.16
C GLU A 72 -2.06 -18.92 3.53
N GLN A 73 -1.85 -17.99 4.48
CA GLN A 73 -1.10 -18.28 5.70
C GLN A 73 -1.89 -18.01 6.98
N ALA A 74 -2.86 -17.09 6.99
CA ALA A 74 -3.54 -16.70 8.21
C ALA A 74 -4.54 -17.77 8.68
N PRO A 75 -4.40 -18.34 9.90
CA PRO A 75 -5.30 -19.39 10.37
C PRO A 75 -6.76 -18.93 10.50
N PHE A 76 -6.98 -17.69 10.94
CA PHE A 76 -8.33 -17.13 11.10
C PHE A 76 -9.08 -17.05 9.77
N PHE A 77 -8.37 -16.80 8.65
CA PHE A 77 -8.99 -16.67 7.33
C PHE A 77 -9.76 -17.94 6.93
N GLN A 78 -9.23 -19.12 7.27
CA GLN A 78 -9.88 -20.41 6.99
C GLN A 78 -11.10 -20.67 7.86
N ARG A 79 -11.24 -19.95 8.99
CA ARG A 79 -12.40 -20.03 9.90
C ARG A 79 -13.47 -18.98 9.62
N LEU A 80 -13.15 -17.94 8.85
CA LEU A 80 -14.15 -17.00 8.35
C LEU A 80 -15.20 -17.74 7.52
N ASP A 81 -16.39 -17.16 7.45
CA ASP A 81 -17.41 -17.69 6.57
C ASP A 81 -17.00 -17.56 5.10
N ALA A 82 -17.64 -18.35 4.23
CA ALA A 82 -17.28 -18.37 2.81
C ALA A 82 -17.57 -17.03 2.10
N PHE A 83 -18.55 -16.26 2.57
CA PHE A 83 -18.89 -14.94 2.03
C PHE A 83 -17.75 -13.95 2.31
N ASP A 84 -17.24 -13.87 3.54
CA ASP A 84 -16.11 -12.99 3.89
C ASP A 84 -14.81 -13.42 3.23
N GLN A 85 -14.55 -14.73 3.16
CA GLN A 85 -13.40 -15.25 2.43
C GLN A 85 -13.40 -14.80 0.96
N ASN A 86 -14.57 -14.71 0.34
CA ASN A 86 -14.69 -14.26 -1.05
C ASN A 86 -14.40 -12.77 -1.21
N TYR A 87 -14.68 -11.92 -0.21
CA TYR A 87 -14.30 -10.50 -0.27
C TYR A 87 -12.79 -10.30 -0.21
N PHE A 88 -12.07 -11.03 0.65
CA PHE A 88 -10.59 -10.97 0.66
C PHE A 88 -9.99 -11.48 -0.65
N ARG A 89 -10.55 -12.56 -1.23
CA ARG A 89 -10.13 -13.05 -2.55
C ARG A 89 -10.39 -12.02 -3.62
N ALA A 90 -11.56 -11.38 -3.61
CA ALA A 90 -11.90 -10.31 -4.55
C ALA A 90 -10.96 -9.10 -4.41
N ALA A 91 -10.70 -8.65 -3.18
CA ALA A 91 -9.74 -7.58 -2.88
C ALA A 91 -8.37 -7.90 -3.49
N ARG A 92 -7.82 -9.10 -3.26
CA ARG A 92 -6.56 -9.53 -3.89
C ARG A 92 -6.56 -9.40 -5.43
N GLU A 93 -7.63 -9.82 -6.09
CA GLU A 93 -7.75 -9.70 -7.56
C GLU A 93 -7.82 -8.24 -8.00
N VAL A 94 -8.50 -7.39 -7.21
CA VAL A 94 -8.66 -5.97 -7.45
C VAL A 94 -7.35 -5.20 -7.27
N GLU A 95 -6.59 -5.45 -6.21
CA GLU A 95 -5.26 -4.81 -6.01
C GLU A 95 -4.29 -5.15 -7.14
N MET A 96 -4.33 -6.39 -7.63
CA MET A 96 -3.53 -6.78 -8.78
C MET A 96 -3.99 -6.05 -10.06
N ALA A 97 -5.29 -5.77 -10.20
CA ALA A 97 -5.81 -4.97 -11.31
C ALA A 97 -5.40 -3.48 -11.18
N HIS A 98 -5.45 -2.91 -9.98
CA HIS A 98 -4.93 -1.56 -9.69
C HIS A 98 -3.45 -1.47 -10.05
N TYR A 99 -2.63 -2.44 -9.62
CA TYR A 99 -1.22 -2.51 -9.99
C TYR A 99 -1.01 -2.50 -11.51
N GLN A 100 -1.75 -3.34 -12.26
CA GLN A 100 -1.63 -3.42 -13.72
C GLN A 100 -2.04 -2.12 -14.41
N LEU A 101 -3.10 -1.48 -13.91
CA LEU A 101 -3.55 -0.17 -14.37
C LEU A 101 -2.48 0.90 -14.18
N LEU A 102 -1.87 0.98 -13.00
CA LEU A 102 -0.80 1.94 -12.70
C LEU A 102 0.47 1.63 -13.50
N MET A 103 0.81 0.34 -13.66
CA MET A 103 1.90 -0.12 -14.52
C MET A 103 1.70 0.36 -15.96
N SER A 104 0.48 0.27 -16.49
CA SER A 104 0.13 0.77 -17.82
C SER A 104 0.33 2.29 -17.91
N ALA A 105 -0.14 3.05 -16.91
CA ALA A 105 0.05 4.51 -16.83
C ALA A 105 1.54 4.92 -16.74
N LEU A 106 2.40 4.02 -16.25
CA LEU A 106 3.86 4.20 -16.14
C LEU A 106 4.63 3.61 -17.34
N ASN A 107 4.01 3.51 -18.51
CA ASN A 107 4.60 2.95 -19.73
C ASN A 107 5.03 1.49 -19.58
N ASN A 108 4.18 0.67 -18.93
CA ASN A 108 4.41 -0.74 -18.64
C ASN A 108 5.65 -1.03 -17.78
N ARG A 109 6.10 -0.05 -16.98
CA ARG A 109 7.23 -0.22 -16.08
C ARG A 109 6.77 -0.89 -14.78
N PRO A 110 7.32 -2.05 -14.39
CA PRO A 110 6.98 -2.70 -13.13
C PRO A 110 7.51 -1.91 -11.92
N THR A 111 6.95 -2.18 -10.74
CA THR A 111 7.47 -1.63 -9.48
C THR A 111 8.93 -2.03 -9.27
N PRO A 112 9.80 -1.12 -8.77
CA PRO A 112 11.15 -1.47 -8.36
C PRO A 112 11.19 -2.17 -6.99
N VAL A 113 10.11 -2.10 -6.20
CA VAL A 113 10.00 -2.72 -4.88
C VAL A 113 9.21 -4.01 -4.99
N THR A 114 9.90 -5.14 -4.81
CA THR A 114 9.28 -6.48 -4.87
C THR A 114 9.34 -7.24 -3.55
N THR A 115 10.00 -6.70 -2.54
CA THR A 115 10.15 -7.35 -1.23
C THR A 115 9.52 -6.49 -0.16
N PHE A 116 8.66 -7.11 0.66
CA PHE A 116 7.91 -6.44 1.72
C PHE A 116 8.16 -7.07 3.09
N TYR A 117 8.03 -6.26 4.13
CA TYR A 117 8.24 -6.64 5.53
C TYR A 117 7.01 -6.28 6.35
N PHE A 118 6.51 -7.22 7.15
CA PHE A 118 5.29 -7.03 7.93
C PHE A 118 5.58 -7.11 9.43
N PRO A 119 4.69 -6.54 10.29
CA PRO A 119 4.78 -6.70 11.73
C PRO A 119 4.89 -8.16 12.16
N GLN A 120 5.58 -8.39 13.27
CA GLN A 120 5.61 -9.70 13.92
C GLN A 120 4.17 -10.16 14.20
N GLY A 121 3.82 -11.37 13.76
CA GLY A 121 2.48 -11.93 13.97
C GLY A 121 1.41 -11.54 12.92
N MET A 122 1.72 -10.69 11.94
CA MET A 122 0.78 -10.20 10.90
C MET A 122 -0.02 -11.29 10.18
N PHE A 123 0.50 -12.51 10.07
CA PHE A 123 -0.18 -13.61 9.37
C PHE A 123 -0.46 -14.81 10.28
N THR A 124 -0.41 -14.62 11.60
CA THR A 124 -0.69 -15.68 12.58
C THR A 124 -1.61 -15.22 13.70
N ASP A 125 -1.66 -13.91 13.98
CA ASP A 125 -2.52 -13.29 14.98
C ASP A 125 -3.57 -12.43 14.26
N ALA A 126 -4.86 -12.75 14.44
CA ALA A 126 -5.95 -12.08 13.75
C ALA A 126 -6.02 -10.57 14.08
N ARG A 127 -5.70 -10.17 15.32
CA ARG A 127 -5.70 -8.77 15.72
C ARG A 127 -4.58 -8.00 15.05
N VAL A 128 -3.36 -8.53 15.07
CA VAL A 128 -2.23 -7.90 14.36
C VAL A 128 -2.53 -7.81 12.87
N THR A 129 -3.15 -8.85 12.30
CA THR A 129 -3.56 -8.87 10.89
C THR A 129 -4.50 -7.72 10.55
N LEU A 130 -5.63 -7.63 11.27
CA LEU A 130 -6.68 -6.67 10.97
C LEU A 130 -6.28 -5.22 11.30
N ASP A 131 -5.55 -5.00 12.39
CA ASP A 131 -5.02 -3.66 12.74
C ASP A 131 -4.06 -3.16 11.65
N THR A 132 -3.17 -4.04 11.16
CA THR A 132 -2.21 -3.66 10.10
C THR A 132 -2.91 -3.46 8.77
N LEU A 133 -3.88 -4.32 8.42
CA LEU A 133 -4.70 -4.18 7.22
C LEU A 133 -5.38 -2.80 7.24
N VAL A 134 -6.14 -2.47 8.31
CA VAL A 134 -6.81 -1.17 8.42
C VAL A 134 -5.80 0.00 8.36
N THR A 135 -4.63 -0.15 8.97
CA THR A 135 -3.56 0.86 8.90
C THR A 135 -3.08 1.10 7.46
N LEU A 136 -2.88 0.03 6.68
CA LEU A 136 -2.44 0.12 5.29
C LEU A 136 -3.54 0.71 4.39
N GLU A 137 -4.78 0.26 4.52
CA GLU A 137 -5.90 0.82 3.75
C GLU A 137 -6.09 2.31 4.03
N GLU A 138 -5.91 2.75 5.28
CA GLU A 138 -5.96 4.17 5.62
C GLU A 138 -4.81 4.98 5.02
N ALA A 139 -3.62 4.39 4.90
CA ALA A 139 -2.51 5.00 4.18
C ALA A 139 -2.77 5.06 2.67
N PHE A 140 -3.38 4.02 2.09
CA PHE A 140 -3.73 3.95 0.66
C PHE A 140 -4.81 4.98 0.31
N ILE A 141 -5.91 5.04 1.07
CA ILE A 141 -6.96 6.05 0.96
C ILE A 141 -6.35 7.46 0.99
N ALA A 142 -5.49 7.75 1.97
CA ALA A 142 -4.85 9.06 2.07
C ALA A 142 -3.93 9.37 0.88
N ALA A 143 -3.19 8.37 0.37
CA ALA A 143 -2.38 8.51 -0.83
C ALA A 143 -3.22 8.84 -2.07
N TYR A 144 -4.37 8.19 -2.25
CA TYR A 144 -5.26 8.47 -3.36
C TYR A 144 -6.00 9.80 -3.23
N VAL A 145 -6.30 10.29 -2.02
CA VAL A 145 -6.75 11.68 -1.81
C VAL A 145 -5.68 12.67 -2.28
N VAL A 146 -4.40 12.41 -2.00
CA VAL A 146 -3.30 13.21 -2.54
C VAL A 146 -3.26 13.11 -4.08
N GLY A 147 -3.43 11.92 -4.65
CA GLY A 147 -3.49 11.70 -6.09
C GLY A 147 -4.59 12.52 -6.78
N VAL A 148 -5.82 12.46 -6.27
CA VAL A 148 -6.95 13.26 -6.78
C VAL A 148 -6.64 14.77 -6.78
N ARG A 149 -5.93 15.24 -5.75
CA ARG A 149 -5.55 16.66 -5.65
C ARG A 149 -4.44 17.03 -6.64
N ASP A 150 -3.42 16.19 -6.77
CA ASP A 150 -2.10 16.57 -7.28
C ASP A 150 -1.76 16.06 -8.68
N LEU A 151 -2.44 15.03 -9.19
CA LEU A 151 -2.24 14.51 -10.56
C LEU A 151 -2.60 15.58 -11.59
N SER A 152 -1.89 15.63 -12.72
CA SER A 152 -2.01 16.76 -13.64
C SER A 152 -3.26 16.76 -14.54
N THR A 153 -3.79 15.58 -14.90
CA THR A 153 -4.91 15.46 -15.85
C THR A 153 -6.20 15.00 -15.18
N PRO A 154 -7.38 15.40 -15.70
CA PRO A 154 -8.67 14.90 -15.21
C PRO A 154 -8.78 13.38 -15.20
N GLU A 155 -8.23 12.70 -16.21
CA GLU A 155 -8.29 11.24 -16.35
C GLU A 155 -7.49 10.54 -15.24
N LEU A 156 -6.31 11.05 -14.91
CA LEU A 156 -5.50 10.55 -13.81
C LEU A 156 -6.19 10.78 -12.46
N LYS A 157 -6.82 11.94 -12.28
CA LYS A 157 -7.60 12.23 -11.05
C LYS A 157 -8.81 11.34 -10.91
N VAL A 158 -9.56 11.09 -11.98
CA VAL A 158 -10.69 10.15 -11.99
C VAL A 158 -10.21 8.74 -11.69
N THR A 159 -9.06 8.34 -12.24
CA THR A 159 -8.44 7.04 -11.94
C THR A 159 -8.13 6.92 -10.45
N ALA A 160 -7.47 7.92 -9.85
CA ALA A 160 -7.20 7.94 -8.41
C ALA A 160 -8.49 7.92 -7.58
N ALA A 161 -9.55 8.63 -8.00
CA ALA A 161 -10.84 8.64 -7.30
C ALA A 161 -11.57 7.30 -7.38
N ARG A 162 -11.48 6.58 -8.51
CA ARG A 162 -12.03 5.23 -8.67
C ARG A 162 -11.37 4.26 -7.71
N ILE A 163 -10.03 4.29 -7.61
CA ILE A 163 -9.30 3.42 -6.69
C ILE A 163 -9.58 3.80 -5.24
N LEU A 164 -9.56 5.10 -4.89
CA LEU A 164 -9.94 5.60 -3.56
C LEU A 164 -11.26 5.03 -3.03
N ALA A 165 -12.28 4.95 -3.89
CA ALA A 165 -13.58 4.42 -3.51
C ALA A 165 -13.51 2.94 -3.14
N VAL A 166 -12.71 2.17 -3.88
CA VAL A 166 -12.49 0.75 -3.66
C VAL A 166 -11.67 0.49 -2.39
N GLU A 167 -10.62 1.27 -2.12
CA GLU A 167 -9.86 1.14 -0.86
C GLU A 167 -10.75 1.40 0.38
N SER A 168 -11.75 2.25 0.24
CA SER A 168 -12.75 2.46 1.30
C SER A 168 -13.60 1.21 1.56
N ASP A 169 -13.90 0.42 0.53
CA ASP A 169 -14.61 -0.86 0.66
C ASP A 169 -13.71 -1.90 1.32
N HIS A 170 -12.45 -2.01 0.91
CA HIS A 170 -11.45 -2.90 1.51
C HIS A 170 -11.30 -2.66 3.02
N ARG A 171 -11.15 -1.40 3.43
CA ARG A 171 -11.12 -1.02 4.85
C ARG A 171 -12.39 -1.40 5.59
N THR A 172 -13.55 -1.29 4.94
CA THR A 172 -14.84 -1.65 5.52
C THR A 172 -14.94 -3.14 5.76
N VAL A 173 -14.51 -3.97 4.79
CA VAL A 173 -14.46 -5.43 4.93
C VAL A 173 -13.67 -5.83 6.18
N ALA A 174 -12.49 -5.25 6.40
CA ALA A 174 -11.70 -5.59 7.58
C ALA A 174 -12.37 -5.21 8.92
N ARG A 175 -13.11 -4.09 8.95
CA ARG A 175 -13.87 -3.67 10.14
C ARG A 175 -15.05 -4.60 10.41
N VAL A 176 -15.76 -5.06 9.37
CA VAL A 176 -16.85 -6.04 9.50
C VAL A 176 -16.31 -7.37 10.00
N VAL A 177 -15.29 -7.91 9.31
CA VAL A 177 -14.66 -9.19 9.67
C VAL A 177 -14.07 -9.21 11.07
N ALA A 178 -13.64 -8.07 11.60
CA ALA A 178 -13.20 -7.97 13.00
C ALA A 178 -14.26 -8.46 13.99
N THR A 179 -15.55 -8.21 13.72
CA THR A 179 -16.66 -8.66 14.56
C THR A 179 -16.97 -10.15 14.42
N GLU A 180 -16.44 -10.80 13.38
CA GLU A 180 -16.70 -12.20 13.01
C GLU A 180 -15.52 -13.12 13.33
N ILE A 181 -14.41 -12.58 13.86
CA ILE A 181 -13.26 -13.39 14.28
C ILE A 181 -13.68 -14.40 15.36
N ASP A 182 -13.39 -15.67 15.09
CA ASP A 182 -13.66 -16.79 15.99
C ASP A 182 -12.96 -16.59 17.35
N PRO A 183 -13.58 -16.96 18.49
CA PRO A 183 -12.93 -16.92 19.79
C PRO A 183 -11.60 -17.67 19.89
N ALA A 184 -11.40 -18.72 19.07
CA ALA A 184 -10.13 -19.43 18.97
C ALA A 184 -8.99 -18.58 18.39
N ASP A 185 -9.33 -17.50 17.68
CA ASP A 185 -8.41 -16.48 17.15
C ASP A 185 -8.33 -15.21 18.02
N GLY A 186 -8.98 -15.23 19.19
CA GLY A 186 -9.00 -14.12 20.13
C GLY A 186 -10.11 -13.10 19.89
N GLY A 187 -10.99 -13.33 18.92
CA GLY A 187 -12.17 -12.49 18.66
C GLY A 187 -13.39 -12.85 19.52
N PRO A 188 -14.57 -12.26 19.21
CA PRO A 188 -14.78 -11.18 18.25
C PRO A 188 -14.15 -9.87 18.75
N PHE A 189 -13.82 -8.99 17.82
CA PHE A 189 -13.20 -7.70 18.11
C PHE A 189 -14.22 -6.57 18.04
N THR A 190 -14.27 -5.74 19.08
CA THR A 190 -15.12 -4.53 19.12
C THR A 190 -14.37 -3.25 18.73
N THR A 191 -13.05 -3.34 18.63
CA THR A 191 -12.19 -2.25 18.18
C THR A 191 -11.11 -2.73 17.23
N VAL A 192 -10.68 -1.84 16.33
CA VAL A 192 -9.48 -1.98 15.49
C VAL A 192 -8.57 -0.78 15.65
N ARG A 193 -7.29 -0.93 15.36
CA ARG A 193 -6.31 0.16 15.32
C ARG A 193 -5.94 0.45 13.88
N GLY A 194 -6.10 1.71 13.46
CA GLY A 194 -5.69 2.17 12.14
C GLY A 194 -4.43 3.04 12.16
N LEU A 195 -4.26 3.85 11.12
CA LEU A 195 -3.09 4.70 10.91
C LEU A 195 -2.94 5.79 11.99
N SER A 196 -4.02 6.17 12.68
CA SER A 196 -3.97 7.07 13.84
C SER A 196 -3.21 6.47 15.03
N GLY A 197 -3.00 5.15 15.04
CA GLY A 197 -2.46 4.41 16.16
C GLY A 197 -3.41 4.33 17.35
N GLN A 198 -4.64 4.84 17.27
CA GLN A 198 -5.65 4.76 18.32
C GLN A 198 -6.62 3.60 18.04
N GLN A 199 -7.16 3.01 19.10
CA GLN A 199 -8.25 2.05 18.94
C GLN A 199 -9.55 2.80 18.61
N GLU A 200 -10.30 2.26 17.66
CA GLU A 200 -11.55 2.81 17.19
C GLU A 200 -12.63 1.73 17.16
N PRO A 201 -13.89 2.07 17.46
CA PRO A 201 -15.01 1.14 17.30
C PRO A 201 -15.07 0.59 15.87
N VAL A 202 -15.31 -0.71 15.76
CA VAL A 202 -15.67 -1.35 14.49
C VAL A 202 -17.10 -0.95 14.10
N ASP A 203 -18.01 -0.94 15.06
CA ASP A 203 -19.42 -0.60 14.88
C ASP A 203 -19.64 0.92 14.72
N PRO A 204 -20.63 1.34 13.91
CA PRO A 204 -21.11 2.71 13.89
C PRO A 204 -21.73 3.16 15.24
N PRO A 205 -21.59 4.44 15.64
CA PRO A 205 -20.83 5.48 14.96
C PRO A 205 -19.31 5.25 15.14
N ASN A 206 -18.64 5.12 14.00
CA ASN A 206 -17.18 5.13 13.91
C ASN A 206 -16.77 6.36 13.10
N ASP A 207 -15.49 6.71 13.13
CA ASP A 207 -15.00 7.97 12.58
C ASP A 207 -14.82 7.96 11.04
N ASN A 208 -15.66 7.20 10.32
CA ASN A 208 -15.67 7.13 8.86
C ASN A 208 -16.44 8.27 8.19
N ALA A 209 -16.83 9.32 8.92
CA ALA A 209 -17.63 10.43 8.37
C ALA A 209 -16.92 11.20 7.24
N PHE A 210 -15.59 11.26 7.25
CA PHE A 210 -14.78 11.88 6.19
C PHE A 210 -13.53 11.03 5.94
N ALA A 211 -13.01 11.09 4.70
CA ALA A 211 -11.68 10.56 4.40
C ALA A 211 -10.65 11.29 5.26
N ARG A 212 -10.08 10.58 6.22
CA ARG A 212 -9.02 11.10 7.07
C ARG A 212 -7.74 11.08 6.25
N THR A 213 -7.15 12.25 6.09
CA THR A 213 -5.86 12.36 5.42
C THR A 213 -4.71 11.98 6.34
N TYR A 214 -4.95 11.83 7.65
CA TYR A 214 -3.91 11.57 8.67
C TYR A 214 -2.72 12.52 8.59
N GLN A 215 -2.98 13.76 8.16
CA GLN A 215 -1.96 14.76 7.87
C GLN A 215 -0.96 14.37 6.76
N LEU A 216 -1.24 13.31 6.00
CA LEU A 216 -0.55 12.98 4.76
C LEU A 216 -0.94 14.03 3.72
N ARG A 217 -0.08 15.04 3.58
CA ARG A 217 -0.30 16.23 2.75
C ARG A 217 0.36 16.09 1.40
N SER A 218 1.19 15.10 1.18
CA SER A 218 1.95 14.89 -0.04
C SER A 218 2.19 13.41 -0.27
N ILE A 219 2.60 13.04 -1.48
CA ILE A 219 2.94 11.65 -1.77
C ILE A 219 4.16 11.19 -0.95
N ALA A 220 5.06 12.11 -0.61
CA ALA A 220 6.18 11.80 0.28
C ALA A 220 5.69 11.35 1.65
N ASP A 221 4.62 11.95 2.20
CA ASP A 221 4.06 11.53 3.48
C ASP A 221 3.47 10.11 3.37
N ALA A 222 2.75 9.81 2.28
CA ALA A 222 2.24 8.46 2.03
C ALA A 222 3.38 7.43 1.94
N VAL A 223 4.45 7.72 1.17
CA VAL A 223 5.61 6.82 1.08
C VAL A 223 6.30 6.65 2.44
N ASN A 224 6.34 7.69 3.26
CA ASN A 224 6.89 7.60 4.61
C ASN A 224 6.08 6.66 5.51
N ALA A 225 4.75 6.69 5.41
CA ALA A 225 3.87 5.76 6.11
C ALA A 225 4.10 4.30 5.67
N LEU A 226 4.44 4.08 4.40
CA LEU A 226 4.76 2.74 3.87
C LEU A 226 6.20 2.30 4.14
N ARG A 227 7.08 3.20 4.58
CA ARG A 227 8.53 2.93 4.72
C ARG A 227 8.85 1.68 5.56
N PRO A 228 8.18 1.41 6.70
CA PRO A 228 8.39 0.18 7.47
C PRO A 228 8.09 -1.12 6.69
N PHE A 229 7.28 -1.04 5.63
CA PHE A 229 6.89 -2.21 4.84
C PHE A 229 7.79 -2.44 3.63
N ILE A 230 8.43 -1.39 3.11
CA ILE A 230 9.17 -1.43 1.84
C ILE A 230 10.68 -1.31 1.99
N ASN A 231 11.17 -0.95 3.18
CA ASN A 231 12.59 -0.78 3.49
C ASN A 231 13.01 -1.69 4.65
N ARG A 232 14.02 -2.54 4.45
CA ARG A 232 14.48 -3.47 5.49
C ARG A 232 14.97 -2.79 6.78
N GLU A 233 15.70 -1.67 6.66
CA GLU A 233 16.22 -0.96 7.83
C GLU A 233 15.09 -0.29 8.62
N ALA A 234 14.17 0.40 7.93
CA ALA A 234 13.00 0.99 8.56
C ALA A 234 12.07 -0.07 9.15
N ALA A 235 11.93 -1.22 8.48
CA ALA A 235 11.21 -2.39 9.00
C ALA A 235 11.82 -2.86 10.32
N GLN A 236 13.14 -2.99 10.38
CA GLN A 236 13.85 -3.38 11.60
C GLN A 236 13.63 -2.35 12.72
N GLN A 237 13.71 -1.05 12.41
CA GLN A 237 13.47 0.05 13.36
C GLN A 237 12.02 0.06 13.87
N ALA A 238 11.06 -0.31 13.03
CA ALA A 238 9.64 -0.43 13.39
C ALA A 238 9.30 -1.76 14.08
N GLY A 239 10.24 -2.69 14.23
CA GLY A 239 10.02 -4.00 14.85
C GLY A 239 9.30 -5.02 13.95
N HIS A 240 9.30 -4.82 12.64
CA HIS A 240 8.79 -5.80 11.67
C HIS A 240 9.68 -7.04 11.59
N ASP A 241 9.14 -8.14 11.06
CA ASP A 241 9.90 -9.35 10.80
C ASP A 241 10.77 -9.23 9.54
N VAL A 242 12.01 -8.80 9.74
CA VAL A 242 13.01 -8.68 8.66
C VAL A 242 13.65 -10.01 8.25
N ASN A 243 13.35 -11.10 8.97
CA ASN A 243 13.84 -12.44 8.67
C ASN A 243 12.85 -13.25 7.81
N ARG A 244 11.60 -12.78 7.72
CA ARG A 244 10.54 -13.36 6.89
C ARG A 244 10.02 -12.32 5.88
N PRO A 245 10.83 -11.94 4.87
CA PRO A 245 10.35 -11.09 3.80
C PRO A 245 9.28 -11.78 2.96
N PHE A 246 8.39 -10.99 2.36
CA PHE A 246 7.35 -11.44 1.45
C PHE A 246 7.62 -10.87 0.06
N GLU A 247 7.71 -11.75 -0.94
CA GLU A 247 7.96 -11.36 -2.32
C GLU A 247 6.64 -11.09 -3.06
N PHE A 248 6.59 -9.96 -3.75
CA PHE A 248 5.54 -9.63 -4.70
C PHE A 248 5.58 -10.60 -5.88
N ARG A 249 4.46 -11.28 -6.11
CA ARG A 249 4.30 -12.22 -7.23
C ARG A 249 3.13 -11.75 -8.10
N PRO A 250 3.39 -10.99 -9.17
CA PRO A 250 2.32 -10.51 -10.03
C PRO A 250 1.60 -11.67 -10.70
N PHE A 251 0.30 -11.55 -10.86
CA PHE A 251 -0.54 -12.51 -11.57
C PHE A 251 -1.55 -11.77 -12.46
N THR A 252 -2.27 -12.52 -13.30
CA THR A 252 -3.37 -11.97 -14.11
C THR A 252 -4.66 -12.05 -13.30
N PRO A 253 -5.29 -10.91 -12.95
CA PRO A 253 -6.48 -10.91 -12.12
C PRO A 253 -7.68 -11.47 -12.89
N ARG A 254 -8.59 -12.12 -12.17
CA ARG A 254 -9.86 -12.66 -12.69
C ARG A 254 -11.01 -11.76 -12.26
N LEU A 255 -11.33 -10.78 -13.09
CA LEU A 255 -12.43 -9.84 -12.85
C LEU A 255 -13.74 -10.29 -13.53
N PRO A 256 -14.92 -10.12 -12.90
CA PRO A 256 -16.20 -10.56 -13.46
C PRO A 256 -16.63 -9.84 -14.76
N ASN A 257 -16.09 -8.64 -15.06
CA ASN A 257 -16.48 -7.86 -16.23
C ASN A 257 -15.33 -6.97 -16.76
N PRO A 258 -15.01 -6.99 -18.07
CA PRO A 258 -13.98 -6.14 -18.68
C PRO A 258 -14.33 -4.64 -18.75
N ARG A 259 -15.56 -4.22 -18.40
CA ARG A 259 -15.99 -2.80 -18.44
C ARG A 259 -15.36 -1.89 -17.37
N GLY A 260 -14.53 -2.42 -16.47
CA GLY A 260 -13.83 -1.65 -15.43
C GLY A 260 -12.43 -1.12 -15.82
N GLY A 261 -11.98 -1.32 -17.06
CA GLY A 261 -10.65 -0.85 -17.49
C GLY A 261 -10.53 0.68 -17.58
N VAL A 262 -9.30 1.18 -17.80
CA VAL A 262 -8.98 2.63 -17.93
C VAL A 262 -9.81 3.33 -19.00
N ASN A 263 -10.30 2.58 -19.99
CA ASN A 263 -11.10 3.06 -21.12
C ASN A 263 -12.62 2.88 -20.92
N GLY A 264 -13.07 2.55 -19.70
CA GLY A 264 -14.48 2.41 -19.34
C GLY A 264 -15.20 3.74 -19.17
#